data_AF-A0A1G1DDQ3-F1
#
_entry.id   AF-A0A1G1DDQ3-F1
#
_cell.length_a   1.000
_cell.length_b   1.000
_cell.length_c   1.000
_cell.angle_alpha   90.00
_cell.angle_beta   90.00
_cell.angle_gamma   90.00
#
_symmetry.space_group_name_H-M   'P 1'
#
loop_
_entity.id
_entity.type
_entity.pdbx_description
1 polymer ?
#
loop_
_entity_poly.entity_id
_entity_poly.type
_entity_poly.pdbx_seq_one_letter_code
_entity_poly.pdbx_strand_id
1 'polypeptide(L)'
;MLINEVKPLELIFDEESELLAREYIAKGIIPEKYEDDAFHIAVATVNDMDAIISWNFSHIVKLKTKREVVGINILMGYKEIDIYSPMEVVENERT
;
A
#
# COMPACT_ATOMS: atom_id res chain seq x y z
N MET A 1 7.06 -9.27 -23.63
CA MET A 1 7.10 -8.18 -22.63
C MET A 1 6.61 -8.81 -21.33
N LEU A 2 7.38 -8.76 -20.25
CA LEU A 2 7.16 -9.52 -19.00
C LEU A 2 5.70 -9.54 -18.53
N ILE A 3 4.98 -8.43 -18.65
CA ILE A 3 3.56 -8.29 -18.31
C ILE A 3 2.67 -9.39 -18.92
N ASN A 4 2.92 -9.80 -20.17
CA ASN A 4 2.11 -10.82 -20.84
C ASN A 4 2.39 -12.25 -20.33
N GLU A 5 3.54 -12.46 -19.70
CA GLU A 5 3.95 -13.77 -19.17
C GLU A 5 3.38 -13.99 -17.77
N VAL A 6 3.35 -12.94 -16.93
CA VAL A 6 2.89 -13.04 -15.53
C VAL A 6 1.37 -12.96 -15.37
N LYS A 7 0.64 -12.46 -16.39
CA LYS A 7 -0.82 -12.25 -16.35
C LYS A 7 -1.26 -11.50 -15.07
N PRO A 8 -0.86 -10.23 -14.92
CA PRO A 8 -1.18 -9.46 -13.72
C PRO A 8 -2.69 -9.32 -13.56
N LEU A 9 -3.12 -9.27 -12.30
CA LEU A 9 -4.46 -8.82 -11.95
C LEU A 9 -4.47 -7.29 -12.01
N GLU A 10 -5.42 -6.74 -12.75
CA GLU A 10 -5.70 -5.30 -12.74
C GLU A 10 -6.58 -4.96 -11.54
N LEU A 11 -6.12 -4.03 -10.70
CA LEU A 11 -6.89 -3.51 -9.58
C LEU A 11 -7.69 -2.28 -10.02
N ILE A 12 -8.86 -2.10 -9.42
CA ILE A 12 -9.74 -0.97 -9.75
C ILE A 12 -9.24 0.26 -9.01
N PHE A 13 -9.11 1.37 -9.71
CA PHE A 13 -8.91 2.69 -9.12
C PHE A 13 -10.15 3.54 -9.37
N ASP A 14 -10.87 3.85 -8.29
CA ASP A 14 -12.16 4.54 -8.31
C ASP A 14 -12.22 5.65 -7.25
N GLU A 15 -13.41 6.24 -7.07
CA GLU A 15 -13.63 7.33 -6.13
C GLU A 15 -13.37 6.92 -4.67
N GLU A 16 -13.64 5.66 -4.30
CA GLU A 16 -13.36 5.14 -2.96
C GLU A 16 -11.85 5.11 -2.69
N SER A 17 -11.08 4.66 -3.68
CA SER A 17 -9.62 4.67 -3.63
C SER A 17 -9.06 6.09 -3.57
N GLU A 18 -9.61 7.04 -4.33
CA GLU A 18 -9.18 8.44 -4.27
C GLU A 18 -9.49 9.03 -2.88
N LEU A 19 -10.70 8.80 -2.34
CA LEU A 19 -11.11 9.31 -1.04
C LEU A 19 -10.18 8.81 0.07
N LEU A 20 -9.88 7.52 0.10
CA LEU A 20 -8.98 6.94 1.10
C LEU A 20 -7.54 7.50 0.98
N ALA A 21 -7.04 7.68 -0.24
CA ALA A 21 -5.73 8.30 -0.45
C ALA A 21 -5.68 9.74 0.05
N ARG A 22 -6.75 10.53 -0.19
CA ARG A 22 -6.87 11.91 0.31
C ARG A 22 -6.90 11.95 1.83
N GLU A 23 -7.53 10.98 2.48
CA GLU A 23 -7.49 10.87 3.95
C GLU A 23 -6.07 10.64 4.49
N TYR A 24 -5.27 9.77 3.85
CA TYR A 24 -3.86 9.60 4.26
C TYR A 24 -3.06 10.91 4.17
N ILE A 25 -3.28 11.68 3.10
CA ILE A 25 -2.62 12.96 2.87
C ILE A 25 -3.11 14.01 3.87
N ALA A 26 -4.42 14.11 4.08
CA ALA A 26 -5.03 15.06 5.02
C ALA A 26 -4.57 14.84 6.46
N LYS A 27 -4.31 13.58 6.84
CA LYS A 27 -3.75 13.20 8.14
C LYS A 27 -2.22 13.37 8.24
N GLY A 28 -1.57 13.75 7.14
CA GLY A 28 -0.12 13.97 7.07
C GLY A 28 0.71 12.70 7.16
N ILE A 29 0.10 11.54 6.90
CA ILE A 29 0.77 10.23 6.90
C ILE A 29 1.70 10.15 5.70
N ILE A 30 1.18 10.57 4.54
CA ILE A 30 1.91 10.67 3.29
C ILE A 30 1.90 12.14 2.85
N PRO A 31 3.06 12.77 2.64
CA PRO A 31 3.12 14.13 2.12
C PRO A 31 2.43 14.25 0.76
N GLU A 32 1.71 15.35 0.53
CA GLU A 32 0.97 15.61 -0.73
C GLU A 32 1.84 15.46 -2.00
N LYS A 33 3.12 15.84 -1.94
CA LYS A 33 4.09 15.63 -3.04
C LYS A 33 4.34 14.17 -3.42
N TYR A 34 3.85 13.21 -2.62
CA TYR A 34 3.94 11.78 -2.84
C TYR A 34 2.53 11.17 -2.93
N GLU A 35 1.58 11.87 -3.56
CA GLU A 35 0.20 11.39 -3.71
C GLU A 35 0.11 10.03 -4.41
N ASP A 36 1.01 9.73 -5.35
CA ASP A 36 1.08 8.41 -5.99
C ASP A 36 1.31 7.26 -4.99
N ASP A 37 2.11 7.50 -3.94
CA ASP A 37 2.32 6.51 -2.87
C ASP A 37 1.03 6.31 -2.05
N ALA A 38 0.24 7.38 -1.86
CA ALA A 38 -1.05 7.31 -1.18
C ALA A 38 -2.08 6.55 -2.02
N PHE A 39 -2.16 6.83 -3.33
CA PHE A 39 -3.02 6.08 -4.24
C PHE A 39 -2.65 4.61 -4.29
N HIS A 40 -1.36 4.28 -4.33
CA HIS A 40 -0.91 2.88 -4.35
C HIS A 40 -1.42 2.09 -3.14
N ILE A 41 -1.31 2.69 -1.94
CA ILE A 41 -1.78 2.07 -0.70
C ILE A 41 -3.30 2.00 -0.66
N ALA A 42 -3.99 3.05 -1.09
CA ALA A 42 -5.45 3.12 -1.08
C ALA A 42 -6.06 2.10 -2.05
N VAL A 43 -5.56 2.01 -3.28
CA VAL A 43 -6.02 1.02 -4.27
C VAL A 43 -5.85 -0.39 -3.73
N ALA A 44 -4.69 -0.71 -3.16
CA ALA A 44 -4.48 -2.05 -2.60
C ALA A 44 -5.43 -2.33 -1.42
N THR A 45 -5.71 -1.32 -0.59
CA THR A 45 -6.66 -1.43 0.54
C THR A 45 -8.08 -1.66 0.07
N VAL A 46 -8.59 -0.82 -0.84
CA VAL A 46 -9.97 -0.88 -1.35
C VAL A 46 -10.22 -2.17 -2.12
N ASN A 47 -9.20 -2.71 -2.79
CA ASN A 47 -9.29 -4.00 -3.48
C ASN A 47 -9.02 -5.20 -2.56
N ASP A 48 -9.06 -5.03 -1.23
CA ASP A 48 -8.91 -6.10 -0.22
C ASP A 48 -7.59 -6.90 -0.29
N MET A 49 -6.52 -6.29 -0.80
CA MET A 49 -5.21 -6.95 -0.85
C MET A 49 -4.67 -7.19 0.56
N ASP A 50 -4.06 -8.35 0.76
CA ASP A 50 -3.49 -8.71 2.06
C ASP A 50 -2.22 -7.91 2.39
N ALA A 51 -1.37 -7.67 1.39
CA ALA A 51 -0.10 -6.99 1.57
C ALA A 51 0.41 -6.26 0.34
N ILE A 52 1.20 -5.20 0.58
CA ILE A 52 2.01 -4.50 -0.42
C ILE A 52 3.46 -4.88 -0.21
N ILE A 53 4.11 -5.37 -1.26
CA ILE A 53 5.54 -5.61 -1.28
C ILE A 53 6.23 -4.48 -2.05
N SER A 54 7.04 -3.67 -1.37
CA SER A 54 7.63 -2.46 -1.96
C SER A 54 9.09 -2.26 -1.60
N TRP A 55 9.86 -1.73 -2.56
CA TRP A 55 11.23 -1.23 -2.33
C TRP A 55 11.26 0.25 -1.91
N ASN A 56 10.10 0.93 -1.77
CA ASN A 56 10.04 2.34 -1.39
C ASN A 56 10.21 2.52 0.13
N PHE A 57 11.45 2.42 0.62
CA PHE A 57 11.81 2.68 2.02
C PHE A 57 11.71 4.15 2.43
N SER A 58 11.67 5.06 1.45
CA SER A 58 11.62 6.49 1.71
C SER A 58 10.25 6.94 2.18
N HIS A 59 9.17 6.30 1.73
CA HIS A 59 7.81 6.79 1.94
C HIS A 59 6.83 5.72 2.41
N ILE A 60 6.88 4.50 1.86
CA ILE A 60 5.87 3.46 2.10
C ILE A 60 6.28 2.50 3.23
N VAL A 61 7.50 1.95 3.19
CA VAL A 61 7.91 0.83 4.07
C VAL A 61 8.26 1.29 5.51
N LYS A 62 8.19 2.58 5.83
CA LYS A 62 8.52 3.08 7.17
C LYS A 62 7.50 2.59 8.20
N LEU A 63 7.97 2.10 9.36
CA LEU A 63 7.11 1.63 10.45
C LEU A 63 6.02 2.63 10.85
N LYS A 64 6.35 3.92 10.84
CA LYS A 64 5.39 5.00 11.09
C LYS A 64 4.24 4.96 10.08
N THR A 65 4.57 5.01 8.78
CA THR A 65 3.59 4.91 7.69
C THR A 65 2.75 3.65 7.82
N LYS A 66 3.36 2.47 8.02
CA LYS A 66 2.64 1.19 8.17
C LYS A 66 1.56 1.28 9.25
N ARG A 67 1.92 1.77 10.44
CA ARG A 67 1.01 1.86 11.59
C ARG A 67 -0.09 2.90 11.40
N GLU A 68 0.24 4.05 10.84
CA GLU A 68 -0.72 5.13 10.65
C GLU A 68 -1.74 4.78 9.55
N VAL A 69 -1.30 4.15 8.46
CA VAL A 69 -2.19 3.61 7.41
C VAL A 69 -3.17 2.61 8.01
N VAL A 70 -2.69 1.58 8.71
CA VAL A 70 -3.55 0.58 9.37
C VAL A 70 -4.57 1.27 10.30
N GLY A 71 -4.14 2.27 11.06
CA GLY A 71 -5.02 3.04 11.93
C GLY A 71 -6.15 3.74 11.16
N ILE A 72 -5.85 4.38 10.03
CA ILE A 72 -6.87 5.03 9.19
C ILE A 72 -7.79 4.00 8.53
N ASN A 73 -7.25 2.89 8.03
CA ASN A 73 -8.04 1.81 7.43
C ASN A 73 -9.11 1.31 8.40
N ILE A 74 -8.70 0.95 9.63
CA ILE A 74 -9.60 0.49 10.68
C ILE A 74 -10.67 1.54 11.01
N LEU A 75 -10.26 2.81 11.15
CA LEU A 75 -11.19 3.91 11.48
C LEU A 75 -12.24 4.13 10.39
N MET A 76 -11.89 3.89 9.13
CA MET A 76 -12.79 4.05 8.00
C MET A 76 -13.53 2.75 7.63
N GLY A 77 -13.26 1.64 8.32
CA GLY A 77 -13.95 0.36 8.11
C GLY A 77 -13.33 -0.53 7.04
N TYR A 78 -12.13 -0.20 6.55
CA TYR A 78 -11.38 -1.04 5.62
C TYR A 78 -10.61 -2.14 6.34
N LYS A 79 -10.28 -3.19 5.60
CA LYS A 79 -9.34 -4.23 6.05
C LYS A 79 -7.95 -3.64 6.28
N GLU A 80 -7.23 -4.21 7.23
CA GLU A 80 -5.82 -3.91 7.42
C GLU A 80 -5.00 -4.37 6.21
N ILE A 81 -3.98 -3.58 5.86
CA ILE A 81 -3.04 -3.94 4.81
C ILE A 81 -1.63 -4.00 5.38
N ASP A 82 -0.98 -5.14 5.17
CA ASP A 82 0.42 -5.28 5.54
C ASP A 82 1.31 -4.63 4.48
N ILE A 83 2.42 -4.06 4.92
CA ILE A 83 3.41 -3.46 4.02
C ILE A 83 4.75 -4.07 4.36
N TYR A 84 5.38 -4.73 3.41
CA TYR A 84 6.69 -5.36 3.58
C TYR A 84 7.67 -4.91 2.51
N SER A 85 8.94 -4.90 2.86
CA SER A 85 10.02 -4.95 1.89
C SER A 85 10.20 -6.37 1.38
N PRO A 86 10.73 -6.57 0.16
CA PRO A 86 11.07 -7.89 -0.34
C PRO A 86 12.00 -8.67 0.61
N MET A 87 12.89 -7.98 1.32
CA MET A 87 13.78 -8.61 2.30
C MET A 87 13.05 -9.18 3.52
N GLU A 88 11.84 -8.70 3.83
CA GLU A 88 11.00 -9.22 4.92
C GLU A 88 10.25 -10.50 4.52
N VAL A 89 10.12 -10.80 3.22
CA VAL A 89 9.29 -11.92 2.72
C VAL A 89 10.05 -12.99 1.94
N VAL A 90 11.28 -12.71 1.48
CA VAL A 90 12.10 -13.73 0.80
C VAL A 90 12.70 -14.69 1.82
N GLU A 91 12.36 -15.98 1.68
CA GLU A 91 13.00 -17.05 2.43
C GLU A 91 14.46 -17.23 1.97
N ASN A 92 15.41 -17.20 2.91
CA ASN A 92 16.78 -17.60 2.62
C ASN A 92 16.87 -19.13 2.70
N GLU A 93 16.90 -19.82 1.55
CA GLU A 93 17.30 -21.23 1.46
C GLU A 93 18.81 -21.40 1.72
N ARG A 94 19.26 -21.07 2.93
CA ARG A 94 20.60 -21.40 3.40
C ARG A 94 20.50 -22.12 4.73
N THR A 95 20.27 -23.43 4.65
CA THR A 95 20.70 -24.38 5.67
C THR A 95 21.08 -25.68 4.99
#